data_AF-A0A3D0HMC7-F1
#
_entry.id   AF-A0A3D0HMC7-F1
#
_cell.length_a   1.000
_cell.length_b   1.000
_cell.length_c   1.000
_cell.angle_alpha   90.00
_cell.angle_beta   90.00
_cell.angle_gamma   90.00
#
_symmetry.space_group_name_H-M   'P 1'
#
loop_
_entity.id
_entity.type
_entity.pdbx_description
1 polymer ?
#
loop_
_entity_poly.entity_id
_entity_poly.type
_entity_poly.pdbx_seq_one_letter_code
_entity_poly.pdbx_strand_id
1 'polypeptide(L)'
;MKKLLKNNKKEIFFGVLLVVELLCIFIFNLTRLKCQADYDSSCGMAQIIEIWKQKTLAIKDWSYQTTVGWDVPIMFAIPLYAITKNVYFSIGFVNNLFVIGFVALFFDILKQAKVSMGYRFATMTILFAPYTLGQLGYTPMLFTGTASYALKVMVTLLMIDLMMRCEAGKKFRNMLIPLIFLCIFSIMTGISSGVYMFACGIV
;
A
#
# COMPACT_ATOMS: atom_id res chain seq x y z
N MET A 1 36.68 -0.09 8.10
CA MET A 1 35.41 -0.39 8.81
C MET A 1 35.04 0.61 9.91
N LYS A 2 35.84 0.81 10.98
CA LYS A 2 35.49 1.73 12.09
C LYS A 2 35.19 3.19 11.69
N LYS A 3 35.87 3.74 10.66
CA LYS A 3 35.68 5.13 10.18
C LYS A 3 34.38 5.30 9.37
N LEU A 4 33.99 4.29 8.58
CA LEU A 4 32.71 4.23 7.85
C LEU A 4 31.51 4.11 8.81
N LEU A 5 31.63 3.24 9.82
CA LEU A 5 30.65 3.10 10.90
C LEU A 5 30.45 4.39 11.70
N LYS A 6 31.50 5.22 11.86
CA LYS A 6 31.43 6.46 12.65
C LYS A 6 30.71 7.59 11.91
N ASN A 7 30.83 7.67 10.59
CA ASN A 7 30.18 8.72 9.79
C ASN A 7 28.72 8.39 9.45
N ASN A 8 28.35 7.10 9.36
CA ASN A 8 27.00 6.69 8.92
C ASN A 8 26.16 6.09 10.06
N LYS A 9 26.47 6.39 11.33
CA LYS A 9 25.77 5.81 12.50
C LYS A 9 24.25 5.92 12.41
N LYS A 10 23.74 7.09 12.01
CA LYS A 10 22.31 7.36 11.89
C LYS A 10 21.67 6.48 10.80
N GLU A 11 22.33 6.38 9.65
CA GLU A 11 21.86 5.56 8.53
C GLU A 11 21.80 4.09 8.90
N ILE A 12 22.83 3.59 9.57
CA ILE A 12 22.89 2.20 10.02
C ILE A 12 21.81 1.94 11.07
N PHE A 13 21.67 2.82 12.06
CA PHE A 13 20.68 2.64 13.13
C PHE A 13 19.25 2.64 12.61
N PHE A 14 18.83 3.69 11.90
CA PHE A 14 17.47 3.77 11.35
C PHE A 14 17.24 2.78 10.22
N GLY A 15 18.28 2.47 9.43
CA GLY A 15 18.19 1.44 8.39
C GLY A 15 17.91 0.06 8.98
N VAL A 16 18.59 -0.33 10.07
CA VAL A 16 18.33 -1.59 10.76
C VAL A 16 16.93 -1.61 11.38
N LEU A 17 16.52 -0.53 12.07
CA LEU A 17 15.17 -0.43 12.64
C LEU A 17 14.08 -0.62 11.58
N LEU A 18 14.19 0.12 10.47
CA LEU A 18 13.25 0.01 9.36
C LEU A 18 13.21 -1.40 8.78
N VAL A 19 14.37 -2.05 8.59
CA VAL A 19 14.40 -3.43 8.08
C VAL A 19 13.69 -4.39 9.03
N VAL A 20 13.95 -4.30 10.33
CA VAL A 20 13.28 -5.14 11.33
C VAL A 20 11.78 -4.92 11.32
N GLU A 21 11.34 -3.67 11.27
CA GLU A 21 9.94 -3.29 11.22
C GLU A 21 9.22 -3.81 9.96
N LEU A 22 9.80 -3.62 8.78
CA LEU A 22 9.27 -4.15 7.53
C LEU A 22 9.20 -5.68 7.56
N LEU A 23 10.22 -6.36 8.11
CA LEU A 23 10.18 -7.81 8.28
C LEU A 23 9.07 -8.25 9.23
N CYS A 24 8.84 -7.52 10.33
CA CYS A 24 7.73 -7.78 11.24
C CYS A 24 6.38 -7.66 10.52
N ILE A 25 6.15 -6.59 9.74
CA ILE A 25 4.93 -6.41 8.94
C ILE A 25 4.78 -7.55 7.93
N PHE A 26 5.86 -7.89 7.21
CA PHE A 26 5.82 -8.94 6.19
C PHE A 26 5.49 -10.31 6.76
N ILE A 27 6.16 -10.68 7.86
CA ILE A 27 5.92 -11.95 8.55
C ILE A 27 4.51 -11.97 9.12
N PHE A 28 4.05 -10.86 9.72
CA PHE A 28 2.70 -10.76 10.26
C PHE A 28 1.64 -10.98 9.17
N ASN A 29 1.77 -10.29 8.04
CA ASN A 29 0.86 -10.44 6.91
C ASN A 29 0.78 -11.87 6.37
N LEU A 30 1.90 -12.60 6.35
CA LEU A 30 1.94 -13.96 5.81
C LEU A 30 1.52 -15.04 6.81
N THR A 31 1.65 -14.79 8.12
CA THR A 31 1.50 -15.86 9.14
C THR A 31 0.41 -15.60 10.19
N ARG A 32 0.08 -14.33 10.46
CA ARG A 32 -0.78 -13.92 11.58
C ARG A 32 -2.02 -13.14 11.17
N LEU A 33 -2.20 -12.85 9.88
CA LEU A 33 -3.34 -12.05 9.41
C LEU A 33 -4.71 -12.59 9.86
N LYS A 34 -4.86 -13.92 9.95
CA LYS A 34 -6.08 -14.58 10.48
C LYS A 34 -6.44 -14.17 11.92
N CYS A 35 -5.45 -13.76 12.71
CA CYS A 35 -5.65 -13.33 14.09
C CYS A 35 -6.14 -11.88 14.20
N GLN A 36 -6.08 -11.12 13.11
CA GLN A 36 -6.52 -9.74 13.00
C GLN A 36 -7.81 -9.60 12.18
N ALA A 37 -8.38 -10.70 11.69
CA ALA A 37 -9.59 -10.66 10.89
C ALA A 37 -10.76 -10.12 11.73
N ASP A 38 -11.05 -8.85 11.51
CA ASP A 38 -12.17 -8.08 12.07
C ASP A 38 -13.35 -8.06 11.07
N TYR A 39 -14.41 -7.32 11.39
CA TYR A 39 -15.61 -7.28 10.55
C TYR A 39 -15.32 -6.78 9.13
N ASP A 40 -14.63 -5.63 9.00
CA ASP A 40 -14.35 -5.02 7.70
C ASP A 40 -13.40 -5.89 6.86
N SER A 41 -12.34 -6.39 7.48
CA SER A 41 -11.36 -7.22 6.78
C SER A 41 -11.93 -8.59 6.40
N SER A 42 -12.81 -9.17 7.22
CA SER A 42 -13.52 -10.41 6.88
C SER A 42 -14.48 -10.22 5.71
N CYS A 43 -15.19 -9.09 5.64
CA CYS A 43 -16.02 -8.75 4.49
C CYS A 43 -15.19 -8.65 3.20
N GLY A 44 -14.05 -7.96 3.21
CA GLY A 44 -13.18 -7.90 2.03
C GLY A 44 -12.56 -9.26 1.66
N MET A 45 -12.23 -10.10 2.64
CA MET A 45 -11.79 -11.47 2.38
C MET A 45 -12.91 -12.33 1.76
N ALA A 46 -14.14 -12.20 2.25
CA ALA A 46 -15.31 -12.87 1.67
C ALA A 46 -15.56 -12.40 0.22
N GLN A 47 -15.37 -11.12 -0.08
CA GLN A 47 -15.46 -10.60 -1.45
C GLN A 47 -14.46 -11.28 -2.39
N ILE A 48 -13.20 -11.50 -1.97
CA ILE A 48 -12.20 -12.23 -2.77
C ILE A 48 -12.70 -13.64 -3.11
N ILE A 49 -13.26 -14.33 -2.12
CA ILE A 49 -13.76 -15.70 -2.27
C ILE A 49 -14.94 -15.73 -3.24
N GLU A 50 -15.91 -14.83 -3.07
CA GLU A 50 -17.12 -14.78 -3.89
C GLU A 50 -16.84 -14.32 -5.33
N ILE A 51 -15.98 -13.32 -5.54
CA ILE A 51 -15.53 -12.92 -6.90
C ILE A 51 -14.89 -14.11 -7.61
N TRP A 52 -14.01 -14.85 -6.93
CA TRP A 52 -13.38 -16.02 -7.53
C TRP A 52 -14.37 -17.16 -7.78
N LYS A 53 -15.33 -17.38 -6.89
CA LYS A 53 -16.36 -18.43 -7.00
C LYS A 53 -17.33 -18.15 -8.14
N GLN A 54 -17.83 -16.92 -8.23
CA GLN A 54 -18.83 -16.52 -9.23
C GLN A 54 -18.22 -16.11 -10.58
N LYS A 55 -16.89 -15.97 -10.67
CA LYS A 55 -16.16 -15.53 -11.88
C LYS A 55 -16.61 -14.17 -12.42
N THR A 56 -17.05 -13.29 -11.52
CA THR A 56 -17.50 -11.94 -11.85
C THR A 56 -16.84 -10.95 -10.90
N LEU A 57 -16.41 -9.81 -11.44
CA LEU A 57 -15.80 -8.73 -10.63
C LEU A 57 -16.86 -7.96 -9.80
N ALA A 58 -18.13 -8.02 -10.22
CA ALA A 58 -19.28 -7.55 -9.46
C ALA A 58 -20.07 -8.78 -8.97
N ILE A 59 -20.09 -8.99 -7.66
CA ILE A 59 -20.70 -10.15 -7.01
C ILE A 59 -22.22 -10.02 -7.15
N LYS A 60 -22.88 -11.08 -7.64
CA LYS A 60 -24.35 -11.13 -7.72
C LYS A 60 -24.92 -11.33 -6.32
N ASP A 61 -26.07 -10.70 -6.08
CA ASP A 61 -26.80 -10.77 -4.80
C ASP A 61 -25.96 -10.29 -3.59
N TRP A 62 -24.98 -9.42 -3.84
CA TRP A 62 -24.16 -8.79 -2.81
C TRP A 62 -24.62 -7.37 -2.53
N SER A 63 -24.92 -7.06 -1.27
CA SER A 63 -25.23 -5.69 -0.85
C SER A 63 -23.93 -4.92 -0.63
N TYR A 64 -23.53 -4.14 -1.64
CA TYR A 64 -22.44 -3.19 -1.52
C TYR A 64 -22.89 -1.98 -0.69
N GLN A 65 -22.36 -1.84 0.52
CA GLN A 65 -22.77 -0.77 1.44
C GLN A 65 -21.89 0.47 1.29
N THR A 66 -20.58 0.34 1.47
CA THR A 66 -19.66 1.50 1.60
C THR A 66 -18.84 1.76 0.34
N THR A 67 -18.32 0.70 -0.29
CA THR A 67 -17.51 0.79 -1.52
C THR A 67 -17.66 -0.53 -2.31
N VAL A 68 -17.34 -0.50 -3.61
CA VAL A 68 -17.30 -1.71 -4.45
C VAL A 68 -16.13 -2.64 -4.08
N GLY A 69 -15.14 -2.12 -3.36
CA GLY A 69 -13.93 -2.83 -2.93
C GLY A 69 -12.80 -2.84 -3.97
N TRP A 70 -12.99 -2.18 -5.13
CA TRP A 70 -11.98 -2.16 -6.18
C TRP A 70 -10.80 -1.24 -5.89
N ASP A 71 -10.98 -0.33 -4.93
CA ASP A 71 -10.00 0.63 -4.44
C ASP A 71 -9.22 0.13 -3.21
N VAL A 72 -9.22 -1.18 -3.03
CA VAL A 72 -8.58 -1.88 -1.93
C VAL A 72 -7.71 -3.00 -2.52
N PRO A 73 -6.61 -3.40 -1.86
CA PRO A 73 -5.74 -4.49 -2.31
C PRO A 73 -6.42 -5.83 -2.67
N ILE A 74 -7.68 -6.05 -2.28
CA ILE A 74 -8.43 -7.28 -2.56
C ILE A 74 -8.44 -7.66 -4.05
N MET A 75 -8.50 -6.70 -4.98
CA MET A 75 -8.55 -6.99 -6.42
C MET A 75 -7.29 -7.69 -6.92
N PHE A 76 -6.13 -7.32 -6.36
CA PHE A 76 -4.85 -7.91 -6.70
C PHE A 76 -4.65 -9.28 -6.03
N ALA A 77 -5.41 -9.58 -4.96
CA ALA A 77 -5.35 -10.85 -4.25
C ALA A 77 -6.17 -11.96 -4.91
N ILE A 78 -7.15 -11.63 -5.75
CA ILE A 78 -8.01 -12.62 -6.43
C ILE A 78 -7.20 -13.61 -7.29
N PRO A 79 -6.27 -13.19 -8.18
CA PRO A 79 -5.49 -14.14 -8.97
C PRO A 79 -4.59 -15.02 -8.11
N LEU A 80 -4.09 -14.50 -6.99
CA LEU A 80 -3.28 -15.29 -6.08
C LEU A 80 -4.14 -16.30 -5.32
N TYR A 81 -5.33 -15.90 -4.85
CA TYR A 81 -6.31 -16.80 -4.24
C TYR A 81 -6.78 -17.89 -5.20
N ALA A 82 -6.90 -17.59 -6.49
CA ALA A 82 -7.20 -18.58 -7.52
C ALA A 82 -6.23 -19.78 -7.49
N ILE A 83 -4.95 -19.51 -7.22
CA ILE A 83 -3.87 -20.51 -7.20
C ILE A 83 -3.75 -21.15 -5.81
N THR A 84 -3.70 -20.32 -4.76
CA THR A 84 -3.35 -20.78 -3.40
C THR A 84 -4.53 -21.37 -2.63
N LYS A 85 -5.76 -20.98 -2.97
CA LYS A 85 -6.99 -21.24 -2.20
C LYS A 85 -6.92 -20.82 -0.73
N ASN A 86 -5.98 -19.95 -0.38
CA ASN A 86 -5.79 -19.44 0.98
C ASN A 86 -5.93 -17.92 0.96
N VAL A 87 -7.10 -17.41 1.39
CA VAL A 87 -7.42 -15.98 1.32
C VAL A 87 -6.46 -15.15 2.19
N TYR A 88 -6.11 -15.65 3.38
CA TYR A 88 -5.21 -14.96 4.30
C TYR A 88 -3.80 -14.81 3.73
N PHE A 89 -3.28 -15.88 3.13
CA PHE A 89 -1.99 -15.84 2.47
C PHE A 89 -2.03 -14.90 1.25
N SER A 90 -3.08 -14.98 0.43
CA SER A 90 -3.18 -14.18 -0.79
C SER A 90 -3.24 -12.69 -0.51
N ILE A 91 -4.13 -12.26 0.40
CA ILE A 91 -4.23 -10.84 0.76
C ILE A 91 -2.98 -10.38 1.53
N GLY A 92 -2.42 -11.21 2.41
CA GLY A 92 -1.17 -10.90 3.11
C GLY A 92 0.02 -10.69 2.18
N PHE A 93 0.14 -11.52 1.15
CA PHE A 93 1.17 -11.36 0.12
C PHE A 93 1.00 -10.06 -0.66
N VAL A 94 -0.24 -9.74 -1.06
CA VAL A 94 -0.52 -8.49 -1.77
C VAL A 94 -0.29 -7.27 -0.88
N ASN A 95 -0.69 -7.30 0.39
CA ASN A 95 -0.40 -6.24 1.34
C ASN A 95 1.11 -5.96 1.42
N ASN A 96 1.95 -7.01 1.41
CA ASN A 96 3.40 -6.84 1.37
C ASN A 96 3.88 -6.15 0.08
N LEU A 97 3.27 -6.45 -1.08
CA LEU A 97 3.58 -5.73 -2.32
C LEU A 97 3.22 -4.24 -2.22
N PHE A 98 2.08 -3.92 -1.60
CA PHE A 98 1.68 -2.53 -1.35
C PHE A 98 2.64 -1.83 -0.38
N VAL A 99 3.05 -2.49 0.70
CA VAL A 99 4.06 -1.97 1.64
C VAL A 99 5.39 -1.69 0.93
N ILE A 100 5.86 -2.60 0.06
CA ILE A 100 7.06 -2.36 -0.77
C ILE A 100 6.86 -1.15 -1.68
N GLY A 101 5.67 -1.03 -2.30
CA GLY A 101 5.29 0.13 -3.10
C GLY A 101 5.34 1.43 -2.32
N PHE A 102 4.82 1.45 -1.08
CA PHE A 102 4.91 2.59 -0.18
C PHE A 102 6.36 2.93 0.16
N VAL A 103 7.19 1.94 0.52
CA VAL A 103 8.62 2.17 0.79
C VAL A 103 9.29 2.83 -0.41
N ALA A 104 9.09 2.29 -1.61
CA ALA A 104 9.70 2.82 -2.83
C ALA A 104 9.24 4.26 -3.12
N LEU A 105 7.94 4.53 -2.99
CA LEU A 105 7.34 5.83 -3.30
C LEU A 105 7.75 6.90 -2.29
N PHE A 106 7.62 6.62 -0.99
CA PHE A 106 8.07 7.56 0.05
C PHE A 106 9.57 7.83 -0.04
N PHE A 107 10.37 6.79 -0.27
CA PHE A 107 11.80 6.95 -0.43
C PHE A 107 12.15 7.84 -1.63
N ASP A 108 11.44 7.66 -2.75
CA ASP A 108 11.65 8.50 -3.93
C ASP A 108 11.22 9.95 -3.67
N ILE A 109 10.04 10.20 -3.10
CA ILE A 109 9.57 11.54 -2.71
C ILE A 109 10.62 12.25 -1.84
N LEU A 110 11.11 11.59 -0.78
CA LEU A 110 12.14 12.17 0.10
C LEU A 110 13.47 12.39 -0.63
N LYS A 111 13.81 11.55 -1.60
CA LYS A 111 14.97 11.73 -2.47
C LYS A 111 14.80 12.95 -3.39
N GLN A 112 13.62 13.14 -3.94
CA GLN A 112 13.30 14.31 -4.77
C GLN A 112 13.33 15.60 -3.95
N ALA A 113 12.90 15.54 -2.68
CA ALA A 113 13.01 16.65 -1.72
C ALA A 113 14.44 16.89 -1.20
N LYS A 114 15.46 16.17 -1.74
CA LYS A 114 16.88 16.28 -1.37
C LYS A 114 17.16 16.00 0.12
N VAL A 115 16.29 15.25 0.80
CA VAL A 115 16.49 14.82 2.19
C VAL A 115 17.70 13.91 2.28
N SER A 116 18.54 14.02 3.32
CA SER A 116 19.72 13.16 3.47
C SER A 116 19.32 11.73 3.88
N MET A 117 20.16 10.74 3.52
CA MET A 117 19.83 9.31 3.65
C MET A 117 19.41 8.91 5.06
N GLY A 118 20.13 9.37 6.09
CA GLY A 118 19.82 9.05 7.49
C GLY A 118 18.43 9.55 7.91
N TYR A 119 18.02 10.74 7.46
CA TYR A 119 16.68 11.26 7.73
C TYR A 119 15.61 10.54 6.90
N ARG A 120 15.92 10.05 5.70
CA ARG A 120 14.97 9.21 4.94
C ARG A 120 14.63 7.94 5.71
N PHE A 121 15.64 7.24 6.24
CA PHE A 121 15.41 6.05 7.05
C PHE A 121 14.66 6.36 8.34
N ALA A 122 14.97 7.47 9.01
CA ALA A 122 14.25 7.90 10.20
C ALA A 122 12.76 8.17 9.91
N THR A 123 12.47 8.94 8.85
CA THR A 123 11.08 9.22 8.42
C THR A 123 10.34 7.93 8.05
N MET A 124 10.97 7.01 7.32
CA MET A 124 10.33 5.73 6.99
C MET A 124 10.09 4.86 8.22
N THR A 125 11.00 4.85 9.21
CA THR A 125 10.78 4.13 10.49
C THR A 125 9.55 4.70 11.22
N ILE A 126 9.42 6.03 11.25
CA ILE A 126 8.24 6.68 11.84
C ILE A 126 6.98 6.35 11.05
N LEU A 127 7.06 6.26 9.72
CA LEU A 127 5.92 5.95 8.88
C LEU A 127 5.44 4.50 9.08
N PHE A 128 6.34 3.52 9.08
CA PHE A 128 5.93 2.11 9.17
C PHE A 128 5.64 1.64 10.60
N ALA A 129 5.83 2.52 11.59
CA ALA A 129 5.47 2.29 12.98
C ALA A 129 4.00 1.86 13.14
N PRO A 130 3.74 0.74 13.84
CA PRO A 130 2.38 0.25 14.02
C PRO A 130 1.66 1.00 15.15
N TYR A 131 1.19 2.23 14.87
CA TYR A 131 0.60 3.11 15.88
C TYR A 131 -0.70 2.59 16.50
N THR A 132 -1.63 2.09 15.68
CA THR A 132 -2.95 1.63 16.14
C THR A 132 -3.38 0.37 15.41
N LEU A 133 -3.92 -0.59 16.18
CA LEU A 133 -4.24 -1.95 15.72
C LEU A 133 -5.75 -2.27 15.67
N GLY A 134 -6.61 -1.32 16.05
CA GLY A 134 -8.07 -1.51 15.97
C GLY A 134 -8.56 -1.57 14.52
N GLN A 135 -9.83 -1.96 14.31
CA GLN A 135 -10.41 -2.17 12.99
C GLN A 135 -10.20 -1.00 12.02
N LEU A 136 -10.43 0.24 12.47
CA LEU A 136 -10.17 1.47 11.70
C LEU A 136 -8.79 2.10 11.99
N GLY A 137 -7.90 1.33 12.58
CA GLY A 137 -6.56 1.75 12.99
C GLY A 137 -5.63 1.95 11.80
N TYR A 138 -4.55 2.68 12.04
CA TYR A 138 -3.53 3.02 11.07
C TYR A 138 -2.93 1.78 10.38
N THR A 139 -2.54 0.78 11.17
CA THR A 139 -1.84 -0.41 10.65
C THR A 139 -2.77 -1.35 9.87
N PRO A 140 -4.00 -1.67 10.33
CA PRO A 140 -4.97 -2.43 9.55
C PRO A 140 -5.45 -1.72 8.29
N MET A 141 -5.47 -0.37 8.30
CA MET A 141 -5.95 0.38 7.15
C MET A 141 -4.92 0.59 6.05
N LEU A 142 -3.62 0.54 6.36
CA LEU A 142 -2.57 0.77 5.38
C LEU A 142 -1.71 -0.45 5.05
N PHE A 143 -1.43 -1.33 6.03
CA PHE A 143 -0.36 -2.32 5.88
C PHE A 143 -0.82 -3.77 6.10
N THR A 144 -1.91 -3.99 6.82
CA THR A 144 -2.40 -5.32 7.21
C THR A 144 -3.90 -5.45 6.93
N GLY A 145 -4.58 -6.49 7.41
CA GLY A 145 -6.00 -6.72 7.13
C GLY A 145 -6.31 -6.74 5.63
N THR A 146 -7.31 -5.97 5.21
CA THR A 146 -7.59 -5.67 3.80
C THR A 146 -6.87 -4.41 3.31
N ALA A 147 -6.22 -3.65 4.20
CA ALA A 147 -5.53 -2.40 3.89
C ALA A 147 -6.41 -1.43 3.06
N SER A 148 -7.61 -1.16 3.57
CA SER A 148 -8.71 -0.47 2.87
C SER A 148 -8.39 0.97 2.41
N TYR A 149 -7.31 1.58 2.90
CA TYR A 149 -6.86 2.90 2.47
C TYR A 149 -5.54 2.88 1.70
N ALA A 150 -4.89 1.72 1.56
CA ALA A 150 -3.56 1.64 0.94
C ALA A 150 -3.55 2.25 -0.47
N LEU A 151 -4.46 1.83 -1.35
CA LEU A 151 -4.50 2.30 -2.73
C LEU A 151 -4.87 3.79 -2.81
N LYS A 152 -5.80 4.27 -1.97
CA LYS A 152 -6.19 5.69 -1.90
C LYS A 152 -5.01 6.58 -1.52
N VAL A 153 -4.25 6.19 -0.51
CA VAL A 153 -3.06 6.94 -0.09
C VAL A 153 -1.96 6.86 -1.16
N MET A 154 -1.79 5.71 -1.83
CA MET A 154 -0.85 5.60 -2.95
C MET A 154 -1.18 6.56 -4.09
N VAL A 155 -2.46 6.76 -4.44
CA VAL A 155 -2.87 7.75 -5.46
C VAL A 155 -2.38 9.15 -5.09
N THR A 156 -2.65 9.59 -3.86
CA THR A 156 -2.20 10.92 -3.38
C THR A 156 -0.67 11.05 -3.42
N LEU A 157 0.05 10.02 -2.99
CA LEU A 157 1.51 10.04 -2.98
C LEU A 157 2.12 10.01 -4.38
N LEU A 158 1.53 9.26 -5.32
CA LEU A 158 1.97 9.24 -6.72
C LEU A 158 1.78 10.61 -7.37
N MET A 159 0.68 11.30 -7.06
CA MET A 159 0.44 12.66 -7.50
C MET A 159 1.52 13.62 -6.97
N ILE A 160 1.82 13.57 -5.67
CA ILE A 160 2.89 14.37 -5.05
C ILE A 160 4.25 14.08 -5.72
N ASP A 161 4.59 12.81 -5.90
CA ASP A 161 5.85 12.40 -6.52
C ASP A 161 5.99 12.96 -7.95
N LEU A 162 4.92 12.89 -8.76
CA LEU A 162 4.87 13.42 -10.11
C LEU A 162 4.98 14.96 -10.13
N MET A 163 4.25 15.66 -9.26
CA MET A 163 4.34 17.12 -9.15
C MET A 163 5.77 17.57 -8.86
N MET A 164 6.47 16.88 -7.94
CA MET A 164 7.87 17.16 -7.65
C MET A 164 8.81 16.86 -8.82
N ARG A 165 8.54 15.82 -9.62
CA ARG A 165 9.32 15.53 -10.84
C ARG A 165 9.16 16.62 -11.89
N CYS A 166 7.92 17.11 -12.05
CA CYS A 166 7.58 18.20 -12.95
C CYS A 166 8.28 19.49 -12.55
N GLU A 167 8.20 19.87 -11.27
CA GLU A 167 8.88 21.06 -10.73
C GLU A 167 10.40 20.97 -10.89
N ALA A 168 10.98 19.78 -10.67
CA ALA A 168 12.40 19.54 -10.88
C ALA A 168 12.83 19.46 -12.36
N GLY A 169 11.91 19.67 -13.31
CA GLY A 169 12.19 19.63 -14.76
C GLY A 169 12.66 18.26 -15.26
N LYS A 170 12.26 17.17 -14.59
CA LYS A 170 12.69 15.83 -15.02
C LYS A 170 12.06 15.46 -16.36
N LYS A 171 12.80 14.69 -17.16
CA LYS A 171 12.31 14.18 -18.45
C LYS A 171 11.05 13.32 -18.26
N PHE A 172 10.11 13.45 -19.20
CA PHE A 172 8.84 12.70 -19.22
C PHE A 172 9.02 11.19 -19.08
N ARG A 173 10.07 10.62 -19.69
CA ARG A 173 10.41 9.19 -19.55
C ARG A 173 10.56 8.73 -18.09
N ASN A 174 11.06 9.60 -17.20
CA ASN A 174 11.20 9.29 -15.78
C ASN A 174 9.88 9.41 -15.01
N MET A 175 8.83 9.95 -15.62
CA MET A 175 7.50 10.14 -15.05
C MET A 175 6.50 9.08 -15.54
N LEU A 176 6.84 8.37 -16.61
CA LEU A 176 5.92 7.43 -17.28
C LEU A 176 5.42 6.31 -16.35
N ILE A 177 6.31 5.67 -15.58
CA ILE A 177 5.94 4.59 -14.66
C ILE A 177 4.99 5.09 -13.55
N PRO A 178 5.35 6.11 -12.74
CA PRO A 178 4.44 6.62 -11.72
C PRO A 178 3.13 7.17 -12.30
N LEU A 179 3.16 7.74 -13.52
CA LEU A 179 1.95 8.19 -14.21
C LEU A 179 1.02 7.04 -14.58
N ILE A 180 1.55 5.92 -15.08
CA ILE A 180 0.74 4.73 -15.40
C ILE A 180 0.07 4.19 -14.12
N PHE A 181 0.82 4.07 -13.03
CA PHE A 181 0.27 3.63 -11.76
C PHE A 181 -0.79 4.60 -11.24
N LEU A 182 -0.55 5.92 -11.33
CA LEU A 182 -1.54 6.93 -10.94
C LEU A 182 -2.83 6.76 -11.73
N CYS A 183 -2.75 6.67 -13.07
CA CYS A 183 -3.94 6.51 -13.91
C CYS A 183 -4.72 5.23 -13.56
N ILE A 184 -4.05 4.09 -13.42
CA ILE A 184 -4.70 2.81 -13.08
C ILE A 184 -5.37 2.91 -11.71
N PHE A 185 -4.65 3.37 -10.69
CA PHE A 185 -5.18 3.44 -9.33
C PHE A 185 -6.28 4.49 -9.18
N SER A 186 -6.19 5.63 -9.88
CA SER A 186 -7.25 6.65 -9.89
C SER A 186 -8.53 6.13 -10.56
N ILE A 187 -8.43 5.36 -11.65
CA ILE A 187 -9.60 4.72 -12.28
C ILE A 187 -10.23 3.71 -11.32
N MET A 188 -9.43 2.84 -10.69
CA MET A 188 -9.94 1.86 -9.71
C MET A 188 -10.62 2.55 -8.52
N THR A 189 -10.02 3.64 -8.03
CA THR A 189 -10.57 4.45 -6.94
C THR A 189 -11.87 5.13 -7.35
N GLY A 190 -11.93 5.67 -8.56
CA GLY A 190 -13.10 6.32 -9.12
C GLY A 190 -14.30 5.39 -9.31
N ILE A 191 -14.06 4.17 -9.77
CA ILE A 191 -15.10 3.15 -9.92
C ILE A 191 -15.65 2.73 -8.55
N SER A 192 -14.79 2.61 -7.54
CA SER A 192 -15.16 2.06 -6.24
C SER A 192 -15.80 3.06 -5.26
N SER A 193 -15.25 4.27 -5.20
CA SER A 193 -15.65 5.34 -4.26
C SER A 193 -16.38 6.51 -4.94
N GLY A 194 -16.70 6.38 -6.24
CA GLY A 194 -17.49 7.35 -7.00
C GLY A 194 -16.68 8.45 -7.71
N VAL A 195 -17.38 9.21 -8.55
CA VAL A 195 -16.82 10.23 -9.46
C VAL A 195 -16.06 11.34 -8.72
N TYR A 196 -16.42 11.63 -7.47
CA TYR A 196 -15.72 12.61 -6.65
C TYR A 196 -14.25 12.24 -6.40
N MET A 197 -13.98 10.97 -6.02
CA MET A 197 -12.61 10.49 -5.83
C MET A 197 -11.84 10.36 -7.14
N PHE A 198 -12.53 10.07 -8.24
CA PHE A 198 -11.94 10.09 -9.59
C PHE A 198 -11.45 11.49 -9.96
N ALA A 199 -12.29 12.50 -9.73
CA ALA A 199 -11.97 13.89 -10.02
C ALA A 199 -10.76 14.36 -9.20
N CYS A 200 -10.70 14.08 -7.90
CA CYS A 200 -9.56 14.50 -7.07
C CYS A 200 -8.22 13.81 -7.40
N GLY A 201 -8.22 12.67 -8.11
CA GLY A 201 -7.01 11.93 -8.48
C GLY A 201 -6.52 12.17 -9.92
N ILE A 202 -7.28 12.89 -10.75
CA ILE A 202 -7.00 13.12 -12.18
C ILE A 202 -7.11 14.61 -12.56
N VAL A 203 -7.97 15.38 -11.89
CA VAL A 203 -8.20 16.82 -12.12
C VAL A 203 -7.40 17.64 -11.12
#